data_AF-A0A7C0ULH6-F1
#
_entry.id   AF-A0A7C0ULH6-F1
#
_cell.length_a   1.000
_cell.length_b   1.000
_cell.length_c   1.000
_cell.angle_alpha   90.00
_cell.angle_beta   90.00
_cell.angle_gamma   90.00
#
_symmetry.space_group_name_H-M   'P 1'
#
loop_
_entity.id
_entity.type
_entity.pdbx_description
1 polymer ?
#
loop_
_entity_poly.entity_id
_entity_poly.type
_entity_poly.pdbx_seq_one_letter_code
_entity_poly.pdbx_strand_id
1 'polypeptide(L)'
;MEKTAIEKSDLTELLWESREEGFTALEHEVIYRELCSGCGLCVSACPEDVIGFTEYPKLIGKCTNCGYCLMVCPRSFLPKNELEEKTFGSAP
;
A
#
# COMPACT_ATOMS: atom_id res chain seq x y z
N MET A 1 16.38 17.96 -23.76
CA MET A 1 16.47 19.17 -22.91
C MET A 1 15.07 19.71 -22.88
N GLU A 2 14.29 19.65 -21.81
CA GLU A 2 14.57 19.54 -20.39
C GLU A 2 13.77 18.37 -19.79
N LYS A 3 14.38 17.58 -18.91
CA LYS A 3 13.65 16.73 -17.98
C LYS A 3 13.13 17.66 -16.88
N THR A 4 11.92 18.18 -17.04
CA THR A 4 11.31 18.99 -15.97
C THR A 4 10.99 18.06 -14.80
N ALA A 5 11.63 18.33 -13.66
CA ALA A 5 11.45 17.60 -12.43
C ALA A 5 9.97 17.57 -12.04
N ILE A 6 9.44 16.36 -11.87
CA ILE A 6 8.08 16.13 -11.37
C ILE A 6 8.09 16.41 -9.87
N GLU A 7 7.35 17.43 -9.45
CA GLU A 7 7.20 17.83 -8.05
C GLU A 7 6.39 16.80 -7.25
N LYS A 8 6.75 16.58 -5.99
CA LYS A 8 6.20 15.51 -5.13
C LYS A 8 4.68 15.57 -4.91
N SER A 9 4.05 16.73 -5.16
CA SER A 9 2.59 16.91 -5.08
C SER A 9 1.84 16.16 -6.19
N ASP A 10 2.44 16.06 -7.37
CA ASP A 10 1.80 15.51 -8.57
C ASP A 10 1.92 13.97 -8.61
N LEU A 11 2.74 13.41 -7.73
CA LEU A 11 2.80 11.97 -7.48
C LEU A 11 1.47 11.44 -6.96
N THR A 12 0.68 12.25 -6.26
CA THR A 12 -0.61 11.83 -5.70
C THR A 12 -1.65 11.53 -6.78
N GLU A 13 -1.64 12.29 -7.88
CA GLU A 13 -2.51 12.06 -9.05
C GLU A 13 -1.99 10.91 -9.92
N LEU A 14 -0.68 10.84 -10.19
CA LEU A 14 -0.06 9.74 -10.97
C LEU A 14 -0.12 8.38 -10.26
N LEU A 15 -0.06 8.35 -8.92
CA LEU A 15 -0.23 7.14 -8.13
C LEU A 15 -1.69 6.68 -8.06
N TRP A 16 -2.68 7.51 -8.39
CA TRP A 16 -4.08 7.09 -8.44
C TRP A 16 -4.43 6.51 -9.83
N GLU A 17 -3.89 7.10 -10.90
CA GLU A 17 -4.19 6.71 -12.28
C GLU A 17 -3.55 5.38 -12.74
N SER A 18 -2.62 4.82 -11.96
CA SER A 18 -1.81 3.64 -12.35
C SER A 18 -1.88 2.44 -11.38
N ARG A 19 -2.72 2.49 -10.32
CA ARG A 19 -2.85 1.37 -9.38
C ARG A 19 -3.74 0.27 -9.94
N GLU A 20 -3.19 -0.94 -10.03
CA GLU A 20 -3.98 -2.16 -10.09
C GLU A 20 -4.92 -2.19 -8.86
N GLU A 21 -6.19 -1.92 -9.09
CA GLU A 21 -7.16 -1.68 -8.01
C GLU A 21 -7.34 -2.92 -7.11
N GLY A 22 -7.64 -2.71 -5.83
CA GLY A 22 -8.04 -3.79 -4.94
C GLY A 22 -6.92 -4.59 -4.27
N PHE A 23 -7.09 -5.91 -4.31
CA PHE A 23 -6.17 -6.85 -3.67
C PHE A 23 -4.82 -6.92 -4.38
N THR A 24 -4.78 -6.75 -5.69
CA THR A 24 -3.52 -6.81 -6.46
C THR A 24 -2.52 -5.74 -6.00
N ALA A 25 -2.97 -4.51 -5.72
CA ALA A 25 -2.07 -3.51 -5.14
C ALA A 25 -1.55 -3.90 -3.74
N LEU A 26 -2.34 -4.61 -2.92
CA LEU A 26 -1.83 -5.13 -1.64
C LEU A 26 -0.73 -6.18 -1.88
N GLU A 27 -0.92 -7.06 -2.87
CA GLU A 27 0.10 -8.06 -3.24
C GLU A 27 1.40 -7.36 -3.65
N HIS A 28 1.33 -6.39 -4.55
CA HIS A 28 2.51 -5.75 -5.13
C HIS A 28 3.21 -4.80 -4.15
N GLU A 29 2.46 -3.99 -3.41
CA GLU A 29 3.04 -2.97 -2.53
C GLU A 29 3.51 -3.52 -1.18
N VAL A 30 2.96 -4.65 -0.74
CA VAL A 30 3.20 -5.15 0.63
C VAL A 30 3.70 -6.60 0.64
N ILE A 31 3.00 -7.52 -0.03
CA ILE A 31 3.28 -8.96 0.11
C ILE A 31 4.56 -9.33 -0.66
N TYR A 32 4.64 -9.03 -1.95
CA TYR A 32 5.80 -9.36 -2.80
C TYR A 32 7.06 -8.58 -2.43
N ARG A 33 6.90 -7.48 -1.68
CA ARG A 33 7.99 -6.70 -1.11
C ARG A 33 8.41 -7.16 0.28
N GLU A 34 7.83 -8.25 0.76
CA GLU A 34 8.12 -8.85 2.08
C GLU A 34 7.89 -7.88 3.26
N LEU A 35 6.97 -6.93 3.09
CA LEU A 35 6.65 -5.92 4.12
C LEU A 35 5.49 -6.37 5.03
N CYS A 36 4.76 -7.43 4.65
CA CYS A 36 3.63 -7.95 5.41
C CYS A 36 4.08 -8.42 6.80
N SER A 37 3.49 -7.85 7.84
CA SER A 37 3.79 -8.19 9.24
C SER A 37 2.86 -9.24 9.85
N GLY A 38 1.95 -9.84 9.07
CA GLY A 38 1.02 -10.84 9.61
C GLY A 38 -0.19 -10.30 10.37
N CYS A 39 -0.47 -8.98 10.36
CA CYS A 39 -1.43 -8.37 11.28
C CYS A 39 -2.93 -8.68 11.02
N GLY A 40 -3.30 -9.17 9.83
CA GLY A 40 -4.69 -9.53 9.51
C GLY A 40 -5.67 -8.40 9.22
N LEU A 41 -5.25 -7.12 9.25
CA LEU A 41 -6.16 -5.97 8.99
C LEU A 41 -6.83 -6.02 7.62
N CYS A 42 -6.11 -6.50 6.60
CA CYS A 42 -6.66 -6.66 5.24
C CYS A 42 -7.87 -7.61 5.20
N VAL A 43 -7.86 -8.68 6.00
CA VAL A 43 -8.98 -9.62 6.14
C VAL A 43 -10.15 -8.91 6.78
N SER A 44 -9.92 -8.26 7.94
CA SER A 44 -10.97 -7.58 8.69
C SER A 44 -11.60 -6.41 7.94
N ALA A 45 -10.87 -5.76 7.02
CA ALA A 45 -11.35 -4.61 6.27
C ALA A 45 -12.00 -4.99 4.93
N CYS A 46 -11.99 -6.27 4.53
CA CYS A 46 -12.58 -6.69 3.27
C CYS A 46 -14.11 -6.71 3.38
N PRO A 47 -14.86 -5.84 2.67
CA PRO A 47 -16.32 -5.81 2.78
C PRO A 47 -17.00 -7.04 2.17
N GLU A 48 -16.29 -7.77 1.30
CA GLU A 48 -16.81 -8.97 0.64
C GLU A 48 -16.43 -10.26 1.39
N ASP A 49 -15.64 -10.17 2.46
CA ASP A 49 -15.08 -11.32 3.20
C ASP A 49 -14.34 -12.33 2.30
N VAL A 50 -13.70 -11.86 1.22
CA VAL A 50 -13.01 -12.71 0.22
C VAL A 50 -11.50 -12.83 0.41
N ILE A 51 -10.94 -12.35 1.53
CA ILE A 51 -9.52 -12.49 1.85
C ILE A 51 -9.35 -13.49 2.98
N GLY A 52 -8.67 -14.61 2.72
CA GLY A 52 -8.26 -15.57 3.73
C GLY A 52 -6.84 -15.30 4.23
N PHE A 53 -6.47 -15.95 5.35
CA PHE A 53 -5.14 -15.82 5.95
C PHE A 53 -4.54 -17.19 6.25
N THR A 54 -3.41 -17.51 5.62
CA THR A 54 -2.59 -18.67 6.00
C THR A 54 -1.24 -18.17 6.50
N GLU A 55 -0.24 -18.11 5.63
CA GLU A 55 1.06 -17.49 5.91
C GLU A 55 1.05 -16.00 5.51
N TYR A 56 0.37 -15.71 4.40
CA TYR A 56 0.11 -14.37 3.86
C TYR A 56 -1.38 -14.27 3.49
N PRO A 57 -1.95 -13.07 3.43
CA PRO A 57 -3.31 -12.90 2.95
C PRO A 57 -3.42 -13.36 1.49
N LYS A 58 -4.51 -14.05 1.14
CA LYS A 58 -4.80 -14.57 -0.20
C LYS A 58 -6.28 -14.43 -0.52
N LEU A 59 -6.63 -14.21 -1.78
CA LEU A 59 -8.03 -14.26 -2.20
C LEU A 59 -8.58 -15.68 -2.10
N ILE A 60 -9.76 -15.79 -1.48
CA ILE A 60 -10.56 -17.02 -1.36
C ILE A 60 -11.92 -16.88 -2.08
N GLY A 61 -12.20 -15.72 -2.65
CA GLY A 61 -13.42 -15.40 -3.37
C GLY A 61 -13.21 -14.29 -4.40
N LYS A 62 -14.30 -13.68 -4.85
CA LYS A 62 -14.28 -12.65 -5.89
C LYS A 62 -14.02 -11.26 -5.31
N CYS A 63 -12.85 -10.68 -5.62
CA CYS A 63 -12.52 -9.30 -5.28
C CYS A 63 -13.32 -8.30 -6.12
N THR A 64 -13.86 -7.26 -5.49
CA THR A 64 -14.56 -6.13 -6.14
C THR A 64 -13.65 -4.94 -6.44
N ASN A 65 -12.36 -5.07 -6.15
CA ASN A 65 -11.33 -4.06 -6.36
C ASN A 65 -11.50 -2.75 -5.57
N CYS A 66 -12.17 -2.80 -4.41
CA CYS A 66 -12.43 -1.63 -3.56
C CYS A 66 -11.19 -0.98 -2.91
N GLY A 67 -10.06 -1.69 -2.80
CA GLY A 67 -8.79 -1.13 -2.30
C GLY A 67 -8.68 -0.95 -0.78
N TYR A 68 -9.73 -1.21 0.02
CA TYR A 68 -9.71 -1.03 1.48
C TYR A 68 -8.56 -1.77 2.16
N CYS A 69 -8.24 -2.97 1.70
CA CYS A 69 -7.18 -3.80 2.25
C CYS A 69 -5.79 -3.13 2.23
N LEU A 70 -5.48 -2.34 1.19
CA LEU A 70 -4.24 -1.57 1.10
C LEU A 70 -4.28 -0.30 1.95
N MET A 71 -5.43 0.39 1.97
CA MET A 71 -5.60 1.63 2.74
C MET A 71 -5.44 1.42 4.25
N VAL A 72 -5.94 0.29 4.77
CA VAL A 72 -5.79 -0.04 6.19
C VAL A 72 -4.44 -0.65 6.54
N CYS A 73 -3.63 -1.02 5.55
CA CYS A 73 -2.38 -1.70 5.79
C CYS A 73 -1.35 -0.72 6.38
N PRO A 74 -0.87 -0.93 7.62
CA PRO A 74 0.11 -0.02 8.25
C PRO A 74 1.50 -0.10 7.61
N ARG A 75 1.68 -1.05 6.67
CA ARG A 75 2.93 -1.31 5.95
C ARG A 75 2.90 -0.82 4.51
N SER A 76 1.78 -0.29 4.02
CA SER A 76 1.63 0.21 2.64
C SER A 76 2.30 1.56 2.42
N PHE A 77 2.38 2.40 3.45
CA PHE A 77 3.00 3.72 3.39
C PHE A 77 3.73 4.05 4.69
N LEU A 78 4.96 4.56 4.55
CA LEU A 78 5.73 5.13 5.65
C LEU A 78 6.49 6.36 5.13
N PRO A 79 6.18 7.58 5.60
CA PRO A 79 6.88 8.80 5.18
C PRO A 79 8.25 8.89 5.86
N LYS A 80 9.17 7.99 5.48
CA LYS A 80 10.45 7.76 6.17
C LYS A 80 11.24 9.05 6.37
N ASN A 81 11.50 9.81 5.31
CA ASN A 81 12.34 11.01 5.39
C ASN A 81 11.70 12.08 6.29
N GLU A 82 10.38 12.31 6.20
CA GLU A 82 9.71 13.27 7.06
C GLU A 82 9.76 12.85 8.53
N LEU A 83 9.58 11.55 8.80
CA LEU A 83 9.68 10.99 10.14
C LEU A 83 11.12 11.12 10.69
N GLU A 84 12.13 10.81 9.89
CA GLU A 84 13.53 10.91 10.27
C GLU A 84 13.96 12.37 10.51
N GLU A 85 13.51 13.31 9.68
CA GLU A 85 13.71 14.74 9.90
C GLU A 85 13.11 15.19 11.24
N LYS A 86 11.86 14.79 11.52
CA LYS A 86 11.17 15.17 12.77
C LYS A 86 11.76 14.51 14.01
N THR A 87 12.30 13.30 13.89
CA THR A 87 12.78 12.50 15.03
C THR A 87 14.25 12.74 15.32
N PHE A 88 15.07 12.83 14.27
CA PHE A 88 16.53 12.90 14.36
C PHE A 88 17.11 14.25 13.92
N GLY A 89 16.31 15.14 13.33
CA GLY A 89 16.76 16.45 12.83
C GLY A 89 17.58 16.37 11.54
N SER A 90 17.61 15.21 10.89
CA SER A 90 18.26 15.02 9.60
C SER A 90 17.72 13.77 8.89
N ALA A 91 17.09 13.96 7.74
CA ALA A 91 16.80 12.88 6.79
C ALA A 91 18.01 12.55 5.88
N PRO A 92 18.18 11.28 5.46
CA PRO A 92 19.18 10.88 4.47
C PRO A 92 18.84 11.33 3.05
#